data_AF-A0A2J5P3P3-F1
#
_entry.id   AF-A0A2J5P3P3-F1
#
_cell.length_a   1.000
_cell.length_b   1.000
_cell.length_c   1.000
_cell.angle_alpha   90.00
_cell.angle_beta   90.00
_cell.angle_gamma   90.00
#
_symmetry.space_group_name_H-M   'P 1'
#
loop_
_entity.id
_entity.type
_entity.pdbx_description
1 polymer ?
#
loop_
_entity_poly.entity_id
_entity_poly.type
_entity_poly.pdbx_seq_one_letter_code
_entity_poly.pdbx_strand_id
1 'polypeptide(L)' 'TLGLPFIRTSVDHGTALELAGQGKAEVGSFITALNLAIKMIVNTQ' A
#
# COMPACT_ATOMS: atom_id res chain seq x y z
N THR A 1 3.31 -6.88 6.07
CA THR A 1 3.81 -8.24 6.31
C THR A 1 4.56 -8.26 7.62
N LEU A 2 4.21 -9.19 8.51
CA LEU A 2 4.85 -9.34 9.81
C LEU A 2 6.05 -10.30 9.71
N GLY A 3 7.02 -10.15 10.62
CA GLY A 3 8.21 -11.00 10.70
C GLY A 3 9.38 -10.61 9.80
N LEU A 4 9.25 -9.57 8.98
CA LEU A 4 10.37 -9.01 8.20
C LEU A 4 11.23 -8.07 9.06
N PRO A 5 12.54 -7.93 8.76
CA PRO A 5 13.43 -7.01 9.47
C PRO A 5 13.22 -5.53 9.08
N PHE A 6 12.13 -5.21 8.39
CA PHE A 6 11.74 -3.86 7.99
C PHE A 6 10.22 -3.76 7.83
N ILE A 7 9.70 -2.53 7.87
CA ILE A 7 8.27 -2.25 7.66
C ILE A 7 7.92 -2.50 6.19
N ARG A 8 6.92 -3.35 5.95
CA ARG A 8 6.36 -3.60 4.62
C ARG A 8 4.84 -3.61 4.66
N THR A 9 4.21 -2.65 4.01
CA THR A 9 2.77 -2.66 3.69
C THR A 9 2.58 -2.98 2.20
N SER A 10 1.34 -3.23 1.79
CA SER A 10 1.01 -3.49 0.39
C SER A 10 -0.47 -3.18 0.16
N VAL A 11 -0.84 -3.00 -1.10
CA VAL A 11 -2.25 -2.94 -1.52
C VAL A 11 -2.95 -4.28 -1.27
N ASP A 12 -4.28 -4.25 -1.26
CA ASP A 12 -5.16 -5.41 -1.09
C ASP A 12 -5.75 -5.94 -2.42
N HIS A 13 -5.29 -5.41 -3.56
CA HIS A 13 -5.73 -5.80 -4.90
C HIS A 13 -4.59 -6.31 -5.78
N GLY A 14 -4.95 -6.94 -6.91
CA GLY A 14 -4.02 -7.39 -7.94
C GLY A 14 -3.62 -6.29 -8.93
N THR A 15 -3.12 -6.67 -10.09
CA THR A 15 -2.60 -5.74 -11.11
C THR A 15 -3.66 -4.95 -11.88
N ALA A 16 -4.90 -5.45 -11.95
CA ALA A 16 -6.00 -4.85 -12.71
C ALA A 16 -5.56 -4.38 -14.12
N LEU A 17 -4.97 -5.30 -14.91
CA LEU A 17 -4.40 -4.98 -16.22
C LEU A 17 -5.45 -4.36 -17.16
N GLU A 18 -6.70 -4.78 -17.01
CA GLU A 18 -7.86 -4.24 -17.70
C GLU A 18 -8.20 -2.79 -17.37
N LEU A 19 -7.59 -2.19 -16.33
CA LEU A 19 -7.74 -0.77 -15.96
C LEU A 19 -6.50 0.07 -16.28
N ALA A 20 -5.40 -0.57 -16.67
CA ALA A 20 -4.12 0.10 -16.92
C ALA A 20 -4.26 1.18 -18.02
N GLY A 21 -3.82 2.40 -17.71
CA GLY A 21 -3.88 3.55 -18.63
C GLY A 21 -5.28 4.16 -18.83
N GLN A 22 -6.32 3.66 -18.17
CA GLN A 22 -7.70 4.17 -18.34
C GLN A 22 -8.09 5.29 -17.38
N GLY A 23 -7.25 5.59 -16.37
CA GLY A 23 -7.58 6.57 -15.32
C GLY A 23 -8.71 6.13 -14.38
N LYS A 24 -9.03 4.83 -14.35
CA LYS A 24 -10.13 4.24 -13.56
C LYS A 24 -9.66 3.45 -12.33
N ALA A 25 -8.36 3.33 -12.12
CA ALA A 25 -7.83 2.64 -10.95
C ALA A 25 -8.19 3.40 -9.67
N GLU A 26 -8.74 2.70 -8.70
CA GLU A 26 -9.01 3.24 -7.36
C GLU A 26 -7.69 3.25 -6.55
N VAL A 27 -7.37 4.37 -5.92
CA VAL A 27 -6.05 4.59 -5.28
C VAL A 27 -6.09 4.46 -3.75
N GLY A 28 -7.28 4.37 -3.16
CA GLY A 28 -7.53 4.34 -1.72
C GLY A 28 -6.78 3.24 -0.98
N SER A 29 -6.70 2.03 -1.56
CA SER A 29 -5.90 0.94 -0.99
C SER A 29 -4.41 1.30 -0.89
N PHE A 30 -3.85 1.89 -1.95
CA PHE A 30 -2.45 2.31 -1.98
C PHE A 30 -2.18 3.42 -0.96
N ILE A 31 -3.04 4.45 -0.92
CA ILE A 31 -2.94 5.54 0.07
C ILE A 31 -3.01 4.98 1.49
N THR A 32 -3.92 4.05 1.75
CA THR A 32 -4.06 3.39 3.05
C THR A 32 -2.79 2.61 3.42
N ALA A 33 -2.24 1.84 2.49
CA ALA A 33 -0.99 1.10 2.69
C ALA A 33 0.19 2.03 2.99
N LEU A 34 0.30 3.17 2.30
CA LEU A 34 1.36 4.15 2.51
C LEU A 34 1.20 4.86 3.86
N ASN A 35 0.00 5.33 4.19
CA ASN A 35 -0.28 5.99 5.46
C ASN A 35 -0.04 5.06 6.65
N LEU A 36 -0.37 3.78 6.52
CA LEU A 36 -0.05 2.78 7.53
C LEU A 36 1.46 2.61 7.72
N ALA A 37 2.23 2.55 6.63
CA ALA A 37 3.70 2.48 6.72
C ALA A 37 4.27 3.72 7.43
N ILE A 38 3.80 4.92 7.07
CA ILE A 38 4.20 6.18 7.73
C ILE A 38 3.86 6.14 9.23
N LYS A 39 2.64 5.71 9.58
CA LYS A 39 2.23 5.58 10.98
C LYS A 39 3.12 4.59 11.74
N MET A 40 3.47 3.46 11.13
CA MET A 40 4.40 2.50 11.73
C MET A 40 5.79 3.11 11.93
N ILE A 41 6.32 3.84 10.94
CA ILE A 41 7.60 4.55 11.04
C ILE A 41 7.59 5.52 12.23
N VAL A 42 6.58 6.40 12.31
CA VAL A 42 6.42 7.38 13.41
C VAL A 42 6.33 6.68 14.77
N ASN A 43 5.66 5.54 14.85
CA ASN A 43 5.51 4.77 16.09
C ASN A 43 6.75 3.95 16.49
N THR A 44 7.77 3.89 15.63
CA THR A 44 9.02 3.14 15.88
C THR A 44 10.25 4.04 15.99
N GLN A 45 10.05 5.36 16.03
CA GLN A 45 11.05 6.35 16.47
C GLN A 45 11.05 6.42 18.00
#